data_AF-A0A1J9SBG3-F1
#
_entry.id   AF-A0A1J9SBG3-F1
#
_cell.length_a   1.000
_cell.length_b   1.000
_cell.length_c   1.000
_cell.angle_alpha   90.00
_cell.angle_beta   90.00
_cell.angle_gamma   90.00
#
_symmetry.space_group_name_H-M   'P 1'
#
loop_
_entity.id
_entity.type
_entity.pdbx_description
1 polymer ?
#
loop_
_entity_poly.entity_id
_entity_poly.type
_entity_poly.pdbx_seq_one_letter_code
_entity_poly.pdbx_strand_id
1 'polypeptide(L)'
;MLLLHEASLSRSTLLLRCTIAITILFTQLVASASTPYEATFNRRQDAAGATTNHTSGRWLSAWTSMPQLTEPANLPPVPFNNSDDGVIFRNATIRQTIRVTAGTSRVRLRLSNAFGLAPLPITAVAIGKPASPYGNGTGLAGSPAVDVSTLRTLTFSGSPNFTVPNGALVVSDAVDVDVGGGGLAPGDELSVSVYLAEGQAGGAITSHPGSRTRSWLATGDWTGAADLRGGDDAASVAHWYFISTLDAWVPSFSSSSSSLLGGGGGTLAIVGDSITDGRGSTTDGNDRWPDALLDRLQQQQQQGSNSSSSPPLLARIAIANQAAGGNRVLADGLGPNALGRFDRDVLAQPGVAYALLFEGVNDIGSAADEAGAQRAVGDALIAAYKQFALRARAAGLPLFGATITPFNAPGFDAAAQPYSGRERERTRQRVNEFVRNSGGVFDVVVDFDAAVRDADDETMLRAEYDSGDYLHLNPAGYRAMADAFPVDALVQFAGGVDGYA
;
A
#
# COMPACT_ATOMS: atom_id res chain seq x y z
N MET A 1 85.58 -16.62 -12.06
CA MET A 1 85.60 -18.01 -11.57
C MET A 1 84.25 -18.60 -11.97
N LEU A 2 84.05 -18.94 -13.26
CA LEU A 2 84.06 -20.32 -13.83
C LEU A 2 83.35 -21.31 -12.90
N LEU A 3 82.38 -22.16 -13.25
CA LEU A 3 81.89 -22.82 -14.49
C LEU A 3 80.85 -23.84 -13.92
N LEU A 4 79.62 -24.09 -14.38
CA LEU A 4 79.05 -24.84 -15.53
C LEU A 4 77.59 -25.20 -15.09
N HIS A 5 76.59 -25.62 -15.85
CA HIS A 5 76.15 -25.52 -17.25
C HIS A 5 74.81 -26.29 -17.32
N GLU A 6 74.00 -26.00 -18.33
CA GLU A 6 72.61 -26.46 -18.55
C GLU A 6 72.46 -27.93 -18.99
N ALA A 7 71.22 -28.46 -18.92
CA ALA A 7 70.50 -29.19 -19.99
C ALA A 7 69.18 -29.80 -19.43
N SER A 8 68.09 -30.11 -20.15
CA SER A 8 67.42 -29.62 -21.37
C SER A 8 66.14 -30.49 -21.53
N LEU A 9 65.03 -29.87 -21.98
CA LEU A 9 63.92 -30.42 -22.78
C LEU A 9 63.09 -31.69 -22.39
N SER A 10 61.80 -31.42 -22.09
CA SER A 10 60.59 -31.83 -22.84
C SER A 10 60.62 -33.05 -23.78
N ARG A 11 59.71 -34.01 -23.55
CA ARG A 11 59.03 -34.79 -24.61
C ARG A 11 57.57 -35.14 -24.24
N SER A 12 56.69 -34.73 -25.13
CA SER A 12 55.24 -34.94 -25.16
C SER A 12 54.85 -36.32 -25.73
N THR A 13 53.63 -36.76 -25.37
CA THR A 13 52.68 -37.61 -26.17
C THR A 13 53.06 -39.04 -26.57
N LEU A 14 52.26 -40.05 -26.16
CA LEU A 14 51.24 -40.77 -26.99
C LEU A 14 50.80 -42.11 -26.33
N LEU A 15 49.55 -42.55 -26.63
CA LEU A 15 48.83 -43.82 -26.32
C LEU A 15 47.88 -43.72 -25.10
N LEU A 16 46.56 -43.49 -25.19
CA LEU A 16 45.46 -43.87 -26.11
C LEU A 16 44.90 -45.32 -25.93
N ARG A 17 43.79 -45.39 -25.17
CA ARG A 17 42.53 -46.17 -25.33
C ARG A 17 42.54 -47.72 -25.36
N CYS A 18 41.80 -48.32 -24.40
CA CYS A 18 40.49 -49.00 -24.60
C CYS A 18 40.01 -49.63 -23.26
N THR A 19 39.00 -49.08 -22.55
CA THR A 19 37.55 -49.46 -22.53
C THR A 19 37.29 -50.93 -22.14
N ILE A 20 36.51 -51.26 -21.09
CA ILE A 20 35.05 -51.51 -21.15
C ILE A 20 34.42 -51.72 -19.74
N ALA A 21 33.19 -51.18 -19.58
CA ALA A 21 32.08 -51.51 -18.66
C ALA A 21 32.32 -51.34 -17.15
N ILE A 22 31.51 -50.57 -16.40
CA ILE A 22 30.07 -50.78 -16.23
C ILE A 22 29.33 -49.43 -16.15
N THR A 23 28.26 -49.33 -16.95
CA THR A 23 27.26 -48.27 -16.97
C THR A 23 25.92 -48.92 -16.66
N ILE A 24 25.30 -48.64 -15.52
CA ILE A 24 23.86 -48.81 -15.24
C ILE A 24 23.48 -47.64 -14.32
N LEU A 25 23.06 -46.49 -14.87
CA LEU A 25 21.67 -46.12 -15.20
C LEU A 25 20.84 -45.74 -13.96
N PHE A 26 20.86 -44.46 -13.58
CA PHE A 26 19.70 -43.73 -13.05
C PHE A 26 19.91 -42.21 -13.25
N THR A 27 19.95 -41.80 -14.52
CA THR A 27 19.48 -40.47 -14.89
C THR A 27 17.96 -40.51 -14.81
N GLN A 28 17.36 -39.93 -13.76
CA GLN A 28 15.96 -39.52 -13.86
C GLN A 28 15.89 -38.32 -14.78
N LEU A 29 15.69 -38.62 -16.05
CA LEU A 29 15.08 -37.74 -17.02
C LEU A 29 13.63 -37.53 -16.54
N VAL A 30 13.37 -36.49 -15.75
CA VAL A 30 12.01 -35.96 -15.67
C VAL A 30 11.79 -35.19 -16.97
N ALA A 31 11.55 -35.93 -18.04
CA ALA A 31 10.74 -35.43 -19.13
C ALA A 31 9.33 -35.30 -18.57
N SER A 32 9.07 -34.23 -17.81
CA SER A 32 7.72 -33.71 -17.75
C SER A 32 7.46 -33.22 -19.16
N ALA A 33 6.77 -34.05 -19.96
CA ALA A 33 5.96 -33.52 -21.03
C ALA A 33 5.17 -32.39 -20.39
N SER A 34 5.56 -31.14 -20.67
CA SER A 34 4.75 -29.99 -20.35
C SER A 34 3.53 -30.11 -21.25
N THR A 35 2.56 -30.89 -20.80
CA THR A 35 1.17 -30.60 -21.12
C THR A 35 1.04 -29.11 -20.80
N PRO A 36 0.67 -28.25 -21.76
CA PRO A 36 0.36 -26.88 -21.41
C PRO A 36 -0.61 -26.97 -20.24
N TYR A 37 -0.30 -26.27 -19.16
CA TYR A 37 -1.29 -25.99 -18.14
C TYR A 37 -2.32 -25.12 -18.84
N GLU A 38 -3.25 -25.76 -19.55
CA GLU A 38 -4.54 -25.17 -19.81
C GLU A 38 -5.13 -24.95 -18.42
N ALA A 39 -4.94 -23.73 -17.91
CA ALA A 39 -5.84 -23.17 -16.94
C ALA A 39 -7.20 -23.04 -17.64
N THR A 40 -7.88 -24.16 -17.86
CA THR A 40 -9.32 -24.14 -18.05
C THR A 40 -9.89 -23.62 -16.75
N PHE A 41 -10.12 -22.31 -16.69
CA PHE A 41 -11.12 -21.71 -15.84
C PHE A 41 -12.48 -22.25 -16.30
N ASN A 42 -12.74 -23.53 -15.99
CA ASN A 42 -14.07 -24.09 -16.07
C ASN A 42 -14.88 -23.42 -14.95
N ARG A 43 -15.56 -22.36 -15.39
CA ARG A 43 -16.79 -21.80 -14.84
C ARG A 43 -17.54 -22.91 -14.10
N ARG A 44 -17.66 -22.79 -12.77
CA ARG A 44 -18.37 -23.76 -11.92
C ARG A 44 -19.74 -24.03 -12.52
N GLN A 45 -19.93 -25.23 -13.08
CA GLN A 45 -21.26 -25.82 -13.21
C GLN A 45 -21.62 -26.41 -11.85
N ASP A 46 -22.81 -26.09 -11.40
CA ASP A 46 -23.37 -26.41 -10.10
C ASP A 46 -23.35 -27.91 -9.82
N ALA A 47 -22.52 -28.32 -8.86
CA ALA A 47 -22.71 -29.58 -8.14
C ALA A 47 -23.54 -29.27 -6.89
N ALA A 48 -24.86 -29.40 -7.02
CA ALA A 48 -25.80 -29.35 -5.91
C ALA A 48 -25.53 -30.53 -4.95
N GLY A 49 -25.09 -30.26 -3.72
CA GLY A 49 -24.95 -31.31 -2.72
C GLY A 49 -23.99 -31.06 -1.56
N ALA A 50 -24.11 -29.92 -0.86
CA ALA A 50 -23.75 -29.79 0.56
C ALA A 50 -24.22 -28.41 1.06
N THR A 51 -25.09 -28.39 2.08
CA THR A 51 -25.49 -27.16 2.77
C THR A 51 -24.31 -26.64 3.60
N THR A 52 -23.53 -25.73 3.04
CA THR A 52 -22.74 -24.75 3.79
C THR A 52 -23.42 -23.40 3.62
N ASN A 53 -23.92 -22.83 4.71
CA ASN A 53 -24.36 -21.43 4.77
C ASN A 53 -23.14 -20.53 4.53
N HIS A 54 -22.68 -20.43 3.29
CA HIS A 54 -21.84 -19.33 2.86
C HIS A 54 -22.73 -18.10 2.92
N THR A 55 -22.55 -17.26 3.93
CA THR A 55 -23.09 -15.90 3.87
C THR A 55 -22.58 -15.29 2.57
N SER A 56 -23.48 -14.93 1.67
CA SER A 56 -23.12 -14.33 0.39
C SER A 56 -22.43 -13.00 0.69
N GLY A 57 -21.11 -12.94 0.51
CA GLY A 57 -20.28 -11.78 0.83
C GLY A 57 -18.83 -11.94 0.39
N ARG A 58 -18.05 -10.90 0.61
CA ARG A 58 -16.61 -10.88 0.29
C ARG A 58 -15.84 -9.94 1.22
N TRP A 59 -14.52 -10.10 1.21
CA TRP A 59 -13.60 -9.17 1.86
C TRP A 59 -13.21 -8.03 0.92
N LEU A 60 -13.27 -6.80 1.42
CA LEU A 60 -12.67 -5.61 0.81
C LEU A 60 -11.48 -5.15 1.65
N SER A 61 -10.47 -4.57 1.02
CA SER A 61 -9.44 -3.83 1.76
C SER A 61 -10.01 -2.48 2.14
N ALA A 62 -10.36 -2.31 3.41
CA ALA A 62 -11.02 -1.12 3.94
C ALA A 62 -10.02 -0.09 4.48
N TRP A 63 -8.77 -0.47 4.63
CA TRP A 63 -7.65 0.42 4.92
C TRP A 63 -6.36 -0.33 4.63
N THR A 64 -5.33 0.37 4.15
CA THR A 64 -3.99 -0.18 3.94
C THR A 64 -2.92 0.80 4.41
N SER A 65 -1.74 0.26 4.72
CA SER A 65 -0.49 1.00 4.69
C SER A 65 0.51 0.20 3.84
N MET A 66 1.34 0.93 3.07
CA MET A 66 2.41 0.31 2.29
C MET A 66 3.54 -0.10 3.25
N PRO A 67 3.87 -1.41 3.38
CA PRO A 67 4.91 -1.85 4.29
C PRO A 67 6.29 -1.36 3.83
N GLN A 68 7.06 -0.78 4.76
CA GLN A 68 8.43 -0.30 4.56
C GLN A 68 9.37 -0.88 5.61
N LEU A 69 10.66 -1.00 5.26
CA LEU A 69 11.71 -1.16 6.26
C LEU A 69 11.80 0.14 7.06
N THR A 70 11.74 0.05 8.39
CA THR A 70 11.88 1.22 9.24
C THR A 70 13.31 1.75 9.18
N GLU A 71 13.47 2.97 8.70
CA GLU A 71 14.75 3.67 8.75
C GLU A 71 15.12 3.98 10.21
N PRO A 72 16.43 4.07 10.55
CA PRO A 72 16.86 4.33 11.92
C PRO A 72 16.24 5.58 12.56
N ALA A 73 16.01 6.64 11.78
CA ALA A 73 15.38 7.88 12.27
C ALA A 73 13.87 7.76 12.54
N ASN A 74 13.23 6.70 12.03
CA ASN A 74 11.80 6.42 12.16
C ASN A 74 11.52 5.23 13.12
N LEU A 75 12.56 4.69 13.76
CA LEU A 75 12.40 3.76 14.88
C LEU A 75 11.62 4.43 16.02
N PRO A 76 10.90 3.66 16.85
CA PRO A 76 10.14 4.26 17.95
C PRO A 76 11.07 4.99 18.93
N PRO A 77 10.60 5.99 19.68
CA PRO A 77 11.42 6.70 20.65
C PRO A 77 11.88 5.79 21.80
N VAL A 78 12.97 6.15 22.47
CA VAL A 78 13.40 5.55 23.75
C VAL A 78 12.24 5.64 24.76
N PRO A 79 11.96 4.58 25.56
CA PRO A 79 12.72 3.34 25.71
C PRO A 79 12.39 2.22 24.70
N PHE A 80 11.49 2.45 23.74
CA PHE A 80 10.97 1.42 22.85
C PHE A 80 11.92 1.00 21.72
N ASN A 81 13.07 1.67 21.56
CA ASN A 81 14.16 1.29 20.65
C ASN A 81 15.50 1.09 21.36
N ASN A 82 15.50 0.65 22.63
CA ASN A 82 16.73 0.54 23.40
C ASN A 82 17.78 -0.33 22.67
N SER A 83 18.92 0.27 22.37
CA SER A 83 20.03 -0.40 21.69
C SER A 83 20.79 -1.39 22.59
N ASP A 84 20.64 -1.29 23.92
CA ASP A 84 21.43 -2.06 24.88
C ASP A 84 21.19 -3.58 24.77
N ASP A 85 19.98 -3.99 24.43
CA ASP A 85 19.62 -5.40 24.22
C ASP A 85 19.24 -5.72 22.76
N GLY A 86 19.23 -4.71 21.89
CA GLY A 86 18.93 -4.85 20.47
C GLY A 86 17.50 -5.29 20.17
N VAL A 87 16.55 -4.98 21.06
CA VAL A 87 15.14 -5.34 20.89
C VAL A 87 14.26 -4.10 20.77
N ILE A 88 13.41 -4.08 19.75
CA ILE A 88 12.42 -3.02 19.53
C ILE A 88 11.09 -3.43 20.16
N PHE A 89 10.43 -2.48 20.85
CA PHE A 89 9.13 -2.66 21.52
C PHE A 89 9.11 -3.79 22.57
N ARG A 90 10.21 -4.01 23.31
CA ARG A 90 10.17 -4.95 24.43
C ARG A 90 9.13 -4.51 25.45
N ASN A 91 8.26 -5.44 25.86
CA ASN A 91 7.21 -5.21 26.85
C ASN A 91 6.42 -3.92 26.54
N ALA A 92 6.01 -3.74 25.29
CA ALA A 92 5.38 -2.49 24.85
C ALA A 92 4.05 -2.74 24.16
N THR A 93 3.08 -1.88 24.47
CA THR A 93 1.83 -1.76 23.71
C THR A 93 1.93 -0.57 22.77
N ILE A 94 1.56 -0.81 21.52
CA ILE A 94 1.45 0.19 20.45
C ILE A 94 -0.05 0.37 20.16
N ARG A 95 -0.61 1.57 20.33
CA ARG A 95 -1.98 1.91 19.95
C ARG A 95 -1.99 2.88 18.79
N GLN A 96 -2.65 2.48 17.72
CA GLN A 96 -2.63 3.13 16.42
C GLN A 96 -4.06 3.35 15.97
N THR A 97 -4.33 4.42 15.24
CA THR A 97 -5.66 4.67 14.67
C THR A 97 -5.60 4.61 13.15
N ILE A 98 -6.66 4.09 12.54
CA ILE A 98 -6.84 3.99 11.09
C ILE A 98 -8.22 4.52 10.70
N ARG A 99 -8.33 5.13 9.53
CA ARG A 99 -9.60 5.58 8.97
C ARG A 99 -10.19 4.48 8.08
N VAL A 100 -11.33 3.94 8.46
CA VAL A 100 -11.98 2.84 7.75
C VAL A 100 -12.71 3.39 6.53
N THR A 101 -12.49 2.80 5.37
CA THR A 101 -13.05 3.30 4.09
C THR A 101 -14.23 2.47 3.59
N ALA A 102 -14.55 1.36 4.25
CA ALA A 102 -15.66 0.47 3.89
C ALA A 102 -16.61 0.26 5.08
N GLY A 103 -17.91 0.36 4.83
CA GLY A 103 -18.92 0.03 5.82
C GLY A 103 -18.98 -1.47 6.10
N THR A 104 -18.93 -1.88 7.36
CA THR A 104 -18.89 -3.30 7.73
C THR A 104 -19.30 -3.58 9.18
N SER A 105 -19.83 -4.77 9.43
CA SER A 105 -20.05 -5.31 10.78
C SER A 105 -18.99 -6.33 11.20
N ARG A 106 -18.07 -6.72 10.31
CA ARG A 106 -17.10 -7.78 10.58
C ARG A 106 -15.78 -7.54 9.87
N VAL A 107 -14.68 -7.60 10.62
CA VAL A 107 -13.34 -7.28 10.14
C VAL A 107 -12.33 -8.39 10.43
N ARG A 108 -11.20 -8.36 9.75
CA ARG A 108 -9.96 -9.05 10.16
C ARG A 108 -8.76 -8.17 9.85
N LEU A 109 -7.71 -8.29 10.66
CA LEU A 109 -6.52 -7.45 10.57
C LEU A 109 -5.36 -8.24 9.96
N ARG A 110 -4.56 -7.58 9.12
CA ARG A 110 -3.29 -8.10 8.61
C ARG A 110 -2.12 -7.40 9.28
N LEU A 111 -1.23 -8.19 9.87
CA LEU A 111 0.03 -7.73 10.48
C LEU A 111 1.21 -8.27 9.67
N SER A 112 2.16 -7.40 9.35
CA SER A 112 3.27 -7.67 8.42
C SER A 112 4.62 -7.64 9.11
N ASN A 113 5.42 -8.64 8.78
CA ASN A 113 6.84 -8.73 9.09
C ASN A 113 7.68 -8.77 7.79
N ALA A 114 7.18 -8.16 6.71
CA ALA A 114 7.76 -8.21 5.36
C ALA A 114 9.25 -7.80 5.31
N PHE A 115 9.70 -6.89 6.18
CA PHE A 115 11.08 -6.41 6.25
C PHE A 115 11.83 -6.83 7.51
N GLY A 116 11.16 -7.55 8.41
CA GLY A 116 11.83 -8.02 9.62
C GLY A 116 12.78 -9.16 9.31
N LEU A 117 13.99 -9.08 9.87
CA LEU A 117 14.99 -10.14 9.79
C LEU A 117 14.86 -11.18 10.93
N ALA A 118 14.10 -10.84 11.98
CA ALA A 118 13.72 -11.73 13.06
C ALA A 118 12.21 -11.99 13.05
N PRO A 119 11.73 -13.09 13.65
CA PRO A 119 10.29 -13.29 13.86
C PRO A 119 9.67 -12.15 14.68
N LEU A 120 8.42 -11.81 14.41
CA LEU A 120 7.63 -10.83 15.15
C LEU A 120 6.71 -11.57 16.14
N PRO A 121 7.01 -11.58 17.46
CA PRO A 121 6.23 -12.32 18.45
C PRO A 121 5.04 -11.48 18.97
N ILE A 122 3.92 -11.52 18.24
CA ILE A 122 2.68 -10.85 18.66
C ILE A 122 2.13 -11.56 19.89
N THR A 123 2.01 -10.82 21.00
CA THR A 123 1.51 -11.39 22.27
C THR A 123 -0.01 -11.23 22.41
N ALA A 124 -0.53 -10.04 22.11
CA ALA A 124 -1.95 -9.76 22.11
C ALA A 124 -2.29 -8.62 21.13
N VAL A 125 -3.48 -8.66 20.57
CA VAL A 125 -4.00 -7.58 19.72
C VAL A 125 -5.45 -7.30 20.09
N ALA A 126 -5.81 -6.02 20.18
CA ALA A 126 -7.18 -5.59 20.38
C ALA A 126 -7.56 -4.47 19.41
N ILE A 127 -8.82 -4.42 19.01
CA ILE A 127 -9.39 -3.30 18.26
C ILE A 127 -10.57 -2.70 19.01
N GLY A 128 -10.88 -1.43 18.76
CA GLY A 128 -12.05 -0.77 19.34
C GLY A 128 -12.26 0.63 18.77
N LYS A 129 -13.44 1.21 18.98
CA LYS A 129 -13.75 2.58 18.57
C LYS A 129 -13.00 3.57 19.48
N PRO A 130 -12.28 4.58 18.96
CA PRO A 130 -11.65 5.58 19.80
C PRO A 130 -12.69 6.40 20.60
N ALA A 131 -12.37 6.80 21.84
CA ALA A 131 -13.35 7.35 22.79
C ALA A 131 -13.30 8.87 23.00
N SER A 132 -12.38 9.60 22.37
CA SER A 132 -12.31 11.07 22.52
C SER A 132 -11.57 11.70 21.36
N PRO A 133 -12.02 12.88 20.89
CA PRO A 133 -11.25 13.66 19.93
C PRO A 133 -9.86 13.96 20.45
N TYR A 134 -8.88 13.98 19.56
CA TYR A 134 -7.49 14.25 19.89
C TYR A 134 -6.85 15.19 18.85
N GLY A 135 -5.68 15.74 19.16
CA GLY A 135 -4.97 16.65 18.27
C GLY A 135 -5.70 17.98 18.08
N ASN A 136 -6.07 18.32 16.83
CA ASN A 136 -6.76 19.57 16.49
C ASN A 136 -8.22 19.65 17.01
N GLY A 137 -8.69 18.62 17.72
CA GLY A 137 -9.87 18.67 18.57
C GLY A 137 -11.20 18.37 17.88
N THR A 138 -11.20 17.97 16.60
CA THR A 138 -12.45 17.69 15.86
C THR A 138 -12.64 16.22 15.46
N GLY A 139 -11.58 15.44 15.32
CA GLY A 139 -11.62 14.03 14.90
C GLY A 139 -11.02 13.05 15.92
N LEU A 140 -11.24 11.75 15.69
CA LEU A 140 -10.77 10.66 16.57
C LEU A 140 -9.40 10.10 16.16
N ALA A 141 -8.85 10.54 15.02
CA ALA A 141 -7.51 10.18 14.59
C ALA A 141 -6.45 10.58 15.63
N GLY A 142 -5.46 9.71 15.80
CA GLY A 142 -4.38 9.89 16.78
C GLY A 142 -4.79 9.72 18.24
N SER A 143 -6.06 9.38 18.53
CA SER A 143 -6.54 9.30 19.91
C SER A 143 -5.85 8.18 20.71
N PRO A 144 -5.40 8.45 21.95
CA PRO A 144 -4.90 7.42 22.85
C PRO A 144 -6.02 6.63 23.52
N ALA A 145 -7.25 7.12 23.44
CA ALA A 145 -8.39 6.62 24.20
C ALA A 145 -9.28 5.73 23.34
N VAL A 146 -9.80 4.66 23.94
CA VAL A 146 -10.71 3.69 23.31
C VAL A 146 -11.94 3.49 24.18
N ASP A 147 -13.09 3.30 23.53
CA ASP A 147 -14.31 2.90 24.23
C ASP A 147 -14.18 1.42 24.55
N VAL A 148 -13.92 1.13 25.83
CA VAL A 148 -13.69 -0.23 26.33
C VAL A 148 -14.87 -1.16 26.07
N SER A 149 -16.10 -0.63 25.91
CA SER A 149 -17.28 -1.45 25.59
C SER A 149 -17.24 -2.01 24.16
N THR A 150 -16.47 -1.36 23.28
CA THR A 150 -16.30 -1.76 21.88
C THR A 150 -15.08 -2.65 21.65
N LEU A 151 -14.27 -2.90 22.69
CA LEU A 151 -13.04 -3.67 22.54
C LEU A 151 -13.30 -5.09 22.08
N ARG A 152 -12.43 -5.55 21.17
CA ARG A 152 -12.40 -6.89 20.62
C ARG A 152 -10.96 -7.37 20.59
N THR A 153 -10.64 -8.40 21.36
CA THR A 153 -9.38 -9.12 21.23
C THR A 153 -9.39 -9.90 19.92
N LEU A 154 -8.31 -9.79 19.15
CA LEU A 154 -8.13 -10.58 17.95
C LEU A 154 -7.42 -11.89 18.27
N THR A 155 -7.76 -12.93 17.52
CA THR A 155 -7.09 -14.23 17.54
C THR A 155 -6.49 -14.56 16.18
N PHE A 156 -5.58 -15.52 16.15
CA PHE A 156 -4.91 -16.02 14.96
C PHE A 156 -5.00 -17.54 14.98
N SER A 157 -5.84 -18.12 14.10
CA SER A 157 -6.13 -19.56 14.11
C SER A 157 -6.61 -20.05 15.49
N GLY A 158 -7.41 -19.23 16.18
CA GLY A 158 -7.95 -19.50 17.52
C GLY A 158 -7.03 -19.15 18.69
N SER A 159 -5.76 -18.77 18.45
CA SER A 159 -4.82 -18.36 19.51
C SER A 159 -4.82 -16.83 19.71
N PRO A 160 -4.71 -16.29 20.94
CA PRO A 160 -4.56 -14.85 21.16
C PRO A 160 -3.21 -14.28 20.71
N ASN A 161 -2.23 -15.14 20.44
CA ASN A 161 -0.87 -14.78 20.04
C ASN A 161 -0.46 -15.45 18.72
N PHE A 162 0.54 -14.89 18.06
CA PHE A 162 1.15 -15.48 16.87
C PHE A 162 2.57 -14.97 16.67
N THR A 163 3.51 -15.85 16.32
CA THR A 163 4.86 -15.44 15.91
C THR A 163 4.92 -15.39 14.39
N VAL A 164 4.97 -14.18 13.81
CA VAL A 164 5.05 -14.00 12.37
C VAL A 164 6.48 -14.26 11.91
N PRO A 165 6.74 -15.25 11.02
CA PRO A 165 8.08 -15.47 10.49
C PRO A 165 8.65 -14.23 9.79
N ASN A 166 9.97 -14.20 9.63
CA ASN A 166 10.64 -13.16 8.85
C ASN A 166 10.11 -13.13 7.40
N GLY A 167 9.84 -11.93 6.89
CA GLY A 167 9.29 -11.75 5.54
C GLY A 167 7.82 -12.15 5.36
N ALA A 168 7.15 -12.61 6.41
CA ALA A 168 5.78 -13.13 6.34
C ALA A 168 4.73 -12.09 6.76
N LEU A 169 3.47 -12.47 6.55
CA LEU A 169 2.27 -11.75 6.95
C LEU A 169 1.35 -12.73 7.69
N VAL A 170 0.65 -12.26 8.72
CA VAL A 170 -0.43 -13.01 9.37
C VAL A 170 -1.75 -12.26 9.22
N VAL A 171 -2.84 -13.01 9.12
CA VAL A 171 -4.22 -12.50 9.11
C VAL A 171 -4.92 -13.00 10.36
N SER A 172 -5.59 -12.10 11.09
CA SER A 172 -6.40 -12.50 12.25
C SER A 172 -7.63 -13.30 11.83
N ASP A 173 -8.20 -14.04 12.77
CA ASP A 173 -9.56 -14.53 12.66
C ASP A 173 -10.53 -13.36 12.55
N ALA A 174 -11.69 -13.59 11.93
CA ALA A 174 -12.68 -12.54 11.68
C ALA A 174 -13.53 -12.26 12.93
N VAL A 175 -13.62 -10.99 13.32
CA VAL A 175 -14.34 -10.53 14.51
C VAL A 175 -15.46 -9.56 14.17
N ASP A 176 -16.57 -9.64 14.90
CA ASP A 176 -17.71 -8.73 14.75
C ASP A 176 -17.47 -7.42 15.53
N VAL A 177 -17.78 -6.29 14.88
CA VAL A 177 -17.53 -4.92 15.35
C VAL A 177 -18.82 -4.09 15.50
N ASP A 178 -19.99 -4.72 15.38
CA ASP A 178 -21.32 -4.13 15.46
C ASP A 178 -21.90 -4.00 16.88
N VAL A 179 -21.02 -3.78 17.86
CA VAL A 179 -21.41 -3.69 19.27
C VAL A 179 -22.43 -2.56 19.48
N GLY A 180 -23.62 -2.88 19.95
CA GLY A 180 -24.70 -1.90 20.16
C GLY A 180 -25.51 -1.56 18.90
N GLY A 181 -25.40 -2.34 17.83
CA GLY A 181 -26.21 -2.19 16.61
C GLY A 181 -25.65 -1.24 15.56
N GLY A 182 -24.43 -0.73 15.76
CA GLY A 182 -23.71 0.08 14.79
C GLY A 182 -22.34 -0.52 14.50
N GLY A 183 -22.15 -1.06 13.29
CA GLY A 183 -20.84 -1.47 12.78
C GLY A 183 -19.87 -0.31 12.60
N LEU A 184 -18.97 -0.43 11.64
CA LEU A 184 -18.13 0.66 11.15
C LEU A 184 -18.75 1.22 9.88
N ALA A 185 -18.86 2.54 9.78
CA ALA A 185 -19.20 3.26 8.56
C ALA A 185 -17.92 3.71 7.82
N PRO A 186 -17.97 3.95 6.50
CA PRO A 186 -16.90 4.65 5.82
C PRO A 186 -16.64 6.02 6.48
N GLY A 187 -15.39 6.30 6.79
CA GLY A 187 -14.95 7.51 7.48
C GLY A 187 -14.71 7.31 8.98
N ASP A 188 -15.27 6.27 9.60
CA ASP A 188 -15.06 5.97 11.02
C ASP A 188 -13.59 5.64 11.32
N GLU A 189 -13.09 6.09 12.47
CA GLU A 189 -11.79 5.67 12.98
C GLU A 189 -11.87 4.38 13.81
N LEU A 190 -10.87 3.52 13.65
CA LEU A 190 -10.68 2.31 14.44
C LEU A 190 -9.32 2.38 15.16
N SER A 191 -9.31 2.13 16.46
CA SER A 191 -8.09 1.93 17.25
C SER A 191 -7.63 0.48 17.14
N VAL A 192 -6.33 0.28 16.97
CA VAL A 192 -5.64 -1.02 16.92
C VAL A 192 -4.52 -0.98 17.94
N SER A 193 -4.60 -1.83 18.96
CA SER A 193 -3.57 -2.03 19.97
C SER A 193 -2.84 -3.34 19.75
N VAL A 194 -1.52 -3.31 19.63
CA VAL A 194 -0.64 -4.48 19.51
C VAL A 194 0.31 -4.50 20.70
N TYR A 195 0.34 -5.61 21.45
CA TYR A 195 1.27 -5.81 22.56
C TYR A 195 2.33 -6.85 22.20
N LEU A 196 3.58 -6.49 22.48
CA LEU A 196 4.78 -7.31 22.27
C LEU A 196 5.47 -7.48 23.62
N ALA A 197 5.22 -8.60 24.32
CA ALA A 197 5.87 -8.88 25.60
C ALA A 197 7.39 -9.02 25.44
N GLU A 198 7.81 -9.77 24.43
CA GLU A 198 9.23 -10.03 24.16
C GLU A 198 9.89 -8.95 23.30
N GLY A 199 9.10 -8.15 22.57
CA GLY A 199 9.60 -7.26 21.50
C GLY A 199 10.11 -8.03 20.28
N GLN A 200 10.54 -7.31 19.25
CA GLN A 200 11.19 -7.90 18.08
C GLN A 200 12.70 -7.69 18.13
N ALA A 201 13.46 -8.77 17.94
CA ALA A 201 14.92 -8.69 17.93
C ALA A 201 15.45 -8.02 16.65
N GLY A 202 16.51 -7.22 16.79
CA GLY A 202 17.14 -6.45 15.73
C GLY A 202 16.43 -5.13 15.42
N GLY A 203 17.13 -4.24 14.71
CA GLY A 203 16.60 -2.92 14.33
C GLY A 203 15.83 -2.88 13.01
N ALA A 204 15.80 -3.99 12.25
CA ALA A 204 15.06 -4.08 11.00
C ALA A 204 13.64 -4.57 11.29
N ILE A 205 12.69 -3.64 11.35
CA ILE A 205 11.27 -3.92 11.57
C ILE A 205 10.43 -3.39 10.40
N THR A 206 9.17 -3.85 10.32
CA THR A 206 8.21 -3.35 9.34
C THR A 206 7.41 -2.18 9.91
N SER A 207 7.39 -1.06 9.21
CA SER A 207 6.61 0.12 9.56
C SER A 207 6.04 0.82 8.34
N HIS A 208 5.36 1.92 8.59
CA HIS A 208 5.01 2.94 7.62
C HIS A 208 5.21 4.32 8.28
N PRO A 209 6.36 4.98 8.07
CA PRO A 209 6.68 6.24 8.72
C PRO A 209 5.79 7.41 8.28
N GLY A 210 5.17 7.30 7.11
CA GLY A 210 4.31 8.31 6.49
C GLY A 210 2.90 8.41 7.05
N SER A 211 2.58 7.82 8.22
CA SER A 211 1.18 7.63 8.67
C SER A 211 0.33 8.89 8.69
N ARG A 212 0.94 10.04 9.01
CA ARG A 212 0.28 11.32 9.33
C ARG A 212 -0.76 11.19 10.45
N THR A 213 -0.57 10.18 11.29
CA THR A 213 -1.43 9.87 12.42
C THR A 213 -0.57 9.45 13.59
N ARG A 214 -0.81 10.03 14.77
CA ARG A 214 -0.08 9.65 15.98
C ARG A 214 -0.46 8.24 16.42
N SER A 215 0.57 7.48 16.72
CA SER A 215 0.51 6.24 17.47
C SER A 215 1.02 6.50 18.88
N TRP A 216 0.47 5.78 19.85
CA TRP A 216 0.83 5.84 21.26
C TRP A 216 1.54 4.57 21.68
N LEU A 217 2.52 4.73 22.57
CA LEU A 217 3.37 3.68 23.08
C LEU A 217 3.34 3.72 24.60
N ALA A 218 3.31 2.57 25.27
CA ALA A 218 3.41 2.45 26.72
C ALA A 218 4.02 1.10 27.10
N THR A 219 4.75 1.07 28.21
CA THR A 219 5.33 -0.14 28.78
C THR A 219 4.24 -1.01 29.44
N GLY A 220 4.25 -2.32 29.16
CA GLY A 220 3.26 -3.30 29.64
C GLY A 220 2.14 -3.60 28.65
N ASP A 221 1.23 -4.50 29.05
CA ASP A 221 0.02 -4.82 28.29
C ASP A 221 -1.10 -3.81 28.61
N TRP A 222 -1.31 -2.89 27.69
CA TRP A 222 -2.35 -1.86 27.73
C TRP A 222 -3.46 -2.11 26.71
N THR A 223 -3.53 -3.32 26.12
CA THR A 223 -4.50 -3.63 25.05
C THR A 223 -5.95 -3.43 25.50
N GLY A 224 -6.25 -3.72 26.77
CA GLY A 224 -7.57 -3.54 27.38
C GLY A 224 -7.84 -2.18 28.04
N ALA A 225 -6.87 -1.28 28.06
CA ALA A 225 -6.95 -0.04 28.82
C ALA A 225 -7.71 1.07 28.07
N ALA A 226 -8.54 1.84 28.79
CA ALA A 226 -9.34 2.93 28.22
C ALA A 226 -8.49 4.06 27.62
N ASP A 227 -7.33 4.38 28.19
CA ASP A 227 -6.42 5.43 27.69
C ASP A 227 -4.98 4.97 27.90
N LEU A 228 -4.19 4.97 26.82
CA LEU A 228 -2.81 4.49 26.86
C LEU A 228 -1.86 5.46 27.57
N ARG A 229 -2.24 6.74 27.75
CA ARG A 229 -1.44 7.75 28.47
C ARG A 229 -1.30 7.47 29.95
N GLY A 230 -2.14 6.58 30.49
CA GLY A 230 -2.03 6.14 31.88
C GLY A 230 -0.86 5.17 32.12
N GLY A 231 -0.18 4.71 31.07
CA GLY A 231 0.92 3.76 31.18
C GLY A 231 2.28 4.36 31.42
N ASP A 232 3.17 3.51 31.93
CA ASP A 232 4.58 3.85 32.12
C ASP A 232 5.24 4.13 30.76
N ASP A 233 6.17 5.08 30.74
CA ASP A 233 6.90 5.54 29.55
C ASP A 233 5.99 5.98 28.38
N ALA A 234 4.77 6.43 28.68
CA ALA A 234 3.80 6.84 27.68
C ALA A 234 4.42 7.87 26.71
N ALA A 235 4.50 7.50 25.44
CA ALA A 235 5.06 8.31 24.37
C ALA A 235 4.16 8.28 23.14
N SER A 236 4.41 9.20 22.20
CA SER A 236 3.72 9.18 20.91
C SER A 236 4.67 9.48 19.77
N VAL A 237 4.34 8.95 18.59
CA VAL A 237 5.09 9.20 17.35
C VAL A 237 4.14 9.08 16.15
N ALA A 238 4.36 9.86 15.10
CA ALA A 238 3.52 9.85 13.91
C ALA A 238 3.96 8.79 12.88
N HIS A 239 3.91 7.52 13.29
CA HIS A 239 4.25 6.36 12.46
C HIS A 239 3.24 5.22 12.71
N TRP A 240 3.04 4.37 11.72
CA TRP A 240 2.41 3.06 11.94
C TRP A 240 3.47 1.95 11.99
N TYR A 241 3.29 0.98 12.87
CA TYR A 241 4.16 -0.18 13.03
C TYR A 241 3.35 -1.46 12.87
N PHE A 242 3.88 -2.39 12.06
CA PHE A 242 3.36 -3.74 11.80
C PHE A 242 1.96 -3.87 11.17
N ILE A 243 1.05 -2.90 11.31
CA ILE A 243 -0.27 -2.93 10.68
C ILE A 243 -0.17 -2.70 9.17
N SER A 244 -0.81 -3.56 8.38
CA SER A 244 -0.72 -3.51 6.91
C SER A 244 -2.07 -3.37 6.21
N THR A 245 -3.11 -4.07 6.66
CA THR A 245 -4.45 -4.00 6.05
C THR A 245 -5.54 -4.29 7.06
N LEU A 246 -6.64 -3.55 6.98
CA LEU A 246 -7.91 -3.95 7.58
C LEU A 246 -8.81 -4.50 6.48
N ASP A 247 -9.13 -5.78 6.53
CA ASP A 247 -10.10 -6.39 5.63
C ASP A 247 -11.50 -6.23 6.25
N ALA A 248 -12.46 -5.74 5.48
CA ALA A 248 -13.86 -5.59 5.84
C ALA A 248 -14.74 -6.61 5.10
N TRP A 249 -15.58 -7.34 5.82
CA TRP A 249 -16.57 -8.21 5.21
C TRP A 249 -17.77 -7.39 4.77
N VAL A 250 -18.10 -7.45 3.48
CA VAL A 250 -19.29 -6.82 2.92
C VAL A 250 -20.23 -7.88 2.37
N PRO A 251 -21.54 -7.83 2.66
CA PRO A 251 -22.51 -8.71 2.03
C PRO A 251 -22.51 -8.55 0.51
N SER A 252 -22.72 -9.64 -0.22
CA SER A 252 -23.01 -9.63 -1.65
C SER A 252 -24.43 -9.13 -1.84
N PHE A 253 -24.63 -8.30 -2.86
CA PHE A 253 -25.96 -7.79 -3.19
C PHE A 253 -26.37 -8.49 -4.48
N SER A 254 -27.60 -8.99 -4.54
CA SER A 254 -28.10 -9.62 -5.75
C SER A 254 -28.22 -8.57 -6.84
N SER A 255 -27.22 -8.48 -7.71
CA SER A 255 -27.36 -7.82 -9.00
C SER A 255 -27.69 -8.88 -10.04
N SER A 256 -28.72 -8.63 -10.85
CA SER A 256 -29.05 -9.39 -12.05
C SER A 256 -27.99 -9.26 -13.16
N SER A 257 -26.88 -8.55 -12.92
CA SER A 257 -25.76 -8.39 -13.82
C SER A 257 -24.65 -9.40 -13.53
N SER A 258 -24.12 -10.01 -14.60
CA SER A 258 -22.95 -10.91 -14.64
C SER A 258 -21.62 -10.23 -14.26
N SER A 259 -21.64 -9.21 -13.40
CA SER A 259 -20.44 -8.57 -12.88
C SER A 259 -19.65 -9.58 -12.04
N LEU A 260 -18.35 -9.72 -12.32
CA LEU A 260 -17.40 -10.46 -11.49
C LEU A 260 -17.39 -9.98 -10.01
N LEU A 261 -17.94 -8.79 -9.76
CA LEU A 261 -18.05 -8.14 -8.46
C LEU A 261 -19.47 -8.16 -7.87
N GLY A 262 -20.43 -8.87 -8.46
CA GLY A 262 -21.77 -9.08 -7.87
C GLY A 262 -22.47 -7.80 -7.41
N GLY A 263 -22.31 -6.69 -8.13
CA GLY A 263 -22.96 -5.39 -7.85
C GLY A 263 -22.70 -4.74 -6.48
N GLY A 264 -21.70 -5.22 -5.72
CA GLY A 264 -21.60 -4.97 -4.28
C GLY A 264 -20.53 -3.98 -3.78
N GLY A 265 -20.05 -3.03 -4.59
CA GLY A 265 -18.90 -2.17 -4.22
C GLY A 265 -17.54 -2.75 -4.63
N GLY A 266 -16.44 -2.26 -4.06
CA GLY A 266 -15.08 -2.75 -4.37
C GLY A 266 -14.01 -1.87 -3.73
N THR A 267 -12.74 -2.25 -3.84
CA THR A 267 -11.62 -1.44 -3.38
C THR A 267 -10.92 -0.77 -4.58
N LEU A 268 -10.72 0.55 -4.49
CA LEU A 268 -9.76 1.30 -5.30
C LEU A 268 -8.38 1.22 -4.62
N ALA A 269 -7.45 0.48 -5.21
CA ALA A 269 -6.07 0.41 -4.74
C ALA A 269 -5.23 1.50 -5.42
N ILE A 270 -4.53 2.31 -4.63
CA ILE A 270 -3.77 3.46 -5.11
C ILE A 270 -2.28 3.22 -4.86
N VAL A 271 -1.52 3.09 -5.93
CA VAL A 271 -0.05 3.03 -5.91
C VAL A 271 0.47 4.44 -6.16
N GLY A 272 1.27 4.96 -5.24
CA GLY A 272 1.86 6.29 -5.39
C GLY A 272 2.99 6.58 -4.42
N ASP A 273 3.39 7.85 -4.39
CA ASP A 273 4.51 8.37 -3.61
C ASP A 273 4.08 9.28 -2.44
N SER A 274 4.97 10.15 -1.95
CA SER A 274 4.73 11.08 -0.83
C SER A 274 3.51 11.97 -1.02
N ILE A 275 3.12 12.27 -2.26
CA ILE A 275 1.95 13.12 -2.54
C ILE A 275 0.66 12.36 -2.21
N THR A 276 0.60 11.07 -2.56
CA THR A 276 -0.56 10.22 -2.21
C THR A 276 -0.50 9.75 -0.76
N ASP A 277 0.69 9.52 -0.24
CA ASP A 277 0.94 9.18 1.17
C ASP A 277 0.39 10.27 2.10
N GLY A 278 0.47 11.54 1.66
CA GLY A 278 -0.14 12.71 2.31
C GLY A 278 0.87 13.66 2.94
N ARG A 279 2.11 13.77 2.44
CA ARG A 279 3.07 14.76 2.93
C ARG A 279 2.49 16.18 2.77
N GLY A 280 2.48 16.99 3.82
CA GLY A 280 1.85 18.32 3.79
C GLY A 280 0.39 18.33 4.27
N SER A 281 -0.20 17.16 4.54
CA SER A 281 -1.49 17.06 5.24
C SER A 281 -1.33 17.38 6.74
N THR A 282 -2.44 17.65 7.42
CA THR A 282 -2.45 17.87 8.87
C THR A 282 -2.26 16.54 9.59
N THR A 283 -1.33 16.46 10.55
CA THR A 283 -1.21 15.28 11.40
C THR A 283 -2.49 15.10 12.22
N ASP A 284 -3.06 13.90 12.18
CA ASP A 284 -4.38 13.54 12.73
C ASP A 284 -5.56 14.26 12.06
N GLY A 285 -5.36 14.85 10.89
CA GLY A 285 -6.40 15.60 10.16
C GLY A 285 -7.23 14.76 9.20
N ASN A 286 -6.73 13.59 8.76
CA ASN A 286 -7.35 12.78 7.70
C ASN A 286 -7.73 13.62 6.46
N ASP A 287 -6.79 14.47 6.00
CA ASP A 287 -7.01 15.51 4.98
C ASP A 287 -6.04 15.40 3.78
N ARG A 288 -5.52 14.20 3.52
CA ARG A 288 -4.84 13.83 2.27
C ARG A 288 -5.87 13.56 1.16
N TRP A 289 -5.44 13.61 -0.11
CA TRP A 289 -6.40 13.51 -1.22
C TRP A 289 -7.23 12.20 -1.25
N PRO A 290 -6.71 11.02 -0.85
CA PRO A 290 -7.55 9.82 -0.80
C PRO A 290 -8.63 9.90 0.30
N ASP A 291 -8.34 10.59 1.41
CA ASP A 291 -9.31 10.84 2.47
C ASP A 291 -10.40 11.83 2.00
N ALA A 292 -10.02 12.90 1.29
CA ALA A 292 -10.97 13.83 0.68
C ALA A 292 -11.80 13.17 -0.43
N LEU A 293 -11.22 12.22 -1.19
CA LEU A 293 -11.95 11.43 -2.17
C LEU A 293 -13.00 10.54 -1.49
N LEU A 294 -12.65 9.89 -0.37
CA LEU A 294 -13.63 9.12 0.41
C LEU A 294 -14.82 10.01 0.80
N ASP A 295 -14.56 11.20 1.36
CA ASP A 295 -15.61 12.14 1.77
C ASP A 295 -16.50 12.51 0.59
N ARG A 296 -15.92 12.79 -0.59
CA ARG A 296 -16.66 13.10 -1.82
C ARG A 296 -17.56 11.93 -2.27
N LEU A 297 -17.05 10.69 -2.23
CA LEU A 297 -17.82 9.50 -2.57
C LEU A 297 -19.02 9.30 -1.63
N GLN A 298 -18.85 9.58 -0.33
CA GLN A 298 -19.94 9.49 0.65
C GLN A 298 -20.93 10.66 0.56
N GLN A 299 -20.50 11.86 0.12
CA GLN A 299 -21.42 12.99 -0.08
C GLN A 299 -22.32 12.81 -1.31
N GLN A 300 -21.80 12.23 -2.40
CA GLN A 300 -22.58 11.93 -3.61
C GLN A 300 -23.76 10.99 -3.33
N GLN A 301 -23.63 10.11 -2.32
CA GLN A 301 -24.75 9.31 -1.83
C GLN A 301 -25.94 10.17 -1.36
N GLN A 302 -25.65 11.23 -0.62
CA GLN A 302 -26.68 12.04 0.04
C GLN A 302 -27.49 12.85 -0.98
N GLN A 303 -26.88 13.26 -2.09
CA GLN A 303 -27.53 14.06 -3.14
C GLN A 303 -28.39 13.21 -4.10
N GLY A 304 -28.09 11.92 -4.27
CA GLY A 304 -28.84 11.00 -5.14
C GLY A 304 -30.01 10.25 -4.47
N SER A 305 -30.21 10.42 -3.16
CA SER A 305 -31.14 9.61 -2.37
C SER A 305 -32.58 10.15 -2.36
N ASN A 306 -33.26 10.07 -3.51
CA ASN A 306 -34.72 10.01 -3.57
C ASN A 306 -35.13 8.59 -4.00
N SER A 307 -35.50 7.74 -3.04
CA SER A 307 -36.23 6.47 -3.28
C SER A 307 -35.47 5.20 -3.74
N SER A 308 -34.35 4.81 -3.11
CA SER A 308 -33.86 3.41 -3.26
C SER A 308 -33.28 2.85 -1.96
N SER A 309 -33.68 1.62 -1.61
CA SER A 309 -33.27 0.87 -0.42
C SER A 309 -31.84 0.29 -0.49
N SER A 310 -31.04 0.67 -1.50
CA SER A 310 -29.65 0.24 -1.68
C SER A 310 -28.72 1.46 -1.85
N PRO A 311 -27.58 1.53 -1.14
CA PRO A 311 -26.60 2.60 -1.34
C PRO A 311 -26.06 2.59 -2.78
N PRO A 312 -25.83 3.77 -3.40
CA PRO A 312 -25.22 3.86 -4.72
C PRO A 312 -23.81 3.24 -4.69
N LEU A 313 -23.37 2.70 -5.82
CA LEU A 313 -22.08 2.02 -5.95
C LEU A 313 -20.91 2.83 -5.37
N LEU A 314 -20.89 4.15 -5.60
CA LEU A 314 -19.84 5.06 -5.14
C LEU A 314 -19.64 5.02 -3.62
N ALA A 315 -20.72 4.96 -2.85
CA ALA A 315 -20.66 4.88 -1.38
C ALA A 315 -20.02 3.57 -0.88
N ARG A 316 -19.89 2.59 -1.77
CA ARG A 316 -19.40 1.24 -1.50
C ARG A 316 -18.00 1.01 -2.06
N ILE A 317 -17.36 2.06 -2.56
CA ILE A 317 -15.96 2.02 -2.96
C ILE A 317 -15.09 2.31 -1.73
N ALA A 318 -14.36 1.29 -1.31
CA ALA A 318 -13.30 1.42 -0.32
C ALA A 318 -12.03 1.95 -0.99
N ILE A 319 -11.16 2.60 -0.21
CA ILE A 319 -9.89 3.14 -0.68
C ILE A 319 -8.74 2.45 0.05
N ALA A 320 -7.85 1.84 -0.71
CA ALA A 320 -6.60 1.25 -0.24
C ALA A 320 -5.43 2.14 -0.70
N ASN A 321 -4.99 3.04 0.17
CA ASN A 321 -3.82 3.86 -0.06
C ASN A 321 -2.54 3.02 0.16
N GLN A 322 -1.88 2.66 -0.92
CA GLN A 322 -0.61 1.91 -0.94
C GLN A 322 0.55 2.83 -1.35
N ALA A 323 0.46 4.11 -1.04
CA ALA A 323 1.53 5.05 -1.28
C ALA A 323 2.58 5.02 -0.16
N ALA A 324 3.78 5.50 -0.48
CA ALA A 324 4.82 5.72 0.51
C ALA A 324 5.71 6.91 0.11
N GLY A 325 6.16 7.67 1.11
CA GLY A 325 7.10 8.77 0.88
C GLY A 325 8.36 8.33 0.13
N GLY A 326 8.80 9.13 -0.84
CA GLY A 326 10.00 8.84 -1.62
C GLY A 326 9.96 7.54 -2.44
N ASN A 327 8.78 6.92 -2.63
CA ASN A 327 8.65 5.73 -3.45
C ASN A 327 8.87 6.05 -4.93
N ARG A 328 9.45 5.09 -5.65
CA ARG A 328 9.85 5.22 -7.04
C ARG A 328 9.31 4.03 -7.81
N VAL A 329 9.07 4.24 -9.10
CA VAL A 329 8.57 3.20 -10.01
C VAL A 329 9.66 2.18 -10.34
N LEU A 330 10.87 2.67 -10.62
CA LEU A 330 11.92 1.88 -11.28
C LEU A 330 12.99 1.33 -10.33
N ALA A 331 13.18 1.97 -9.18
CA ALA A 331 14.23 1.63 -8.22
C ALA A 331 13.71 1.77 -6.78
N ASP A 332 14.29 1.07 -5.82
CA ASP A 332 13.84 1.18 -4.42
C ASP A 332 14.15 2.59 -3.89
N GLY A 333 13.22 3.22 -3.18
CA GLY A 333 13.39 4.50 -2.51
C GLY A 333 13.45 4.32 -0.99
N LEU A 334 12.60 5.05 -0.25
CA LEU A 334 12.34 4.73 1.16
C LEU A 334 11.55 3.42 1.36
N GLY A 335 11.23 2.73 0.27
CA GLY A 335 10.59 1.41 0.23
C GLY A 335 10.79 0.77 -1.14
N PRO A 336 10.36 -0.49 -1.34
CA PRO A 336 10.56 -1.20 -2.59
C PRO A 336 9.91 -0.49 -3.78
N ASN A 337 10.54 -0.59 -4.94
CA ASN A 337 10.02 -0.02 -6.18
C ASN A 337 8.58 -0.49 -6.50
N ALA A 338 7.80 0.41 -7.11
CA ALA A 338 6.39 0.16 -7.40
C ALA A 338 6.17 -1.04 -8.33
N LEU A 339 7.06 -1.24 -9.32
CA LEU A 339 7.00 -2.38 -10.23
C LEU A 339 7.05 -3.72 -9.49
N GLY A 340 7.98 -3.85 -8.53
CA GLY A 340 8.18 -5.05 -7.75
C GLY A 340 7.09 -5.32 -6.71
N ARG A 341 6.38 -4.29 -6.25
CA ARG A 341 5.34 -4.43 -5.21
C ARG A 341 3.91 -4.51 -5.73
N PHE A 342 3.66 -4.28 -7.02
CA PHE A 342 2.30 -4.20 -7.56
C PHE A 342 1.45 -5.46 -7.33
N ASP A 343 2.02 -6.67 -7.37
CA ASP A 343 1.24 -7.89 -7.06
C ASP A 343 0.79 -7.88 -5.59
N ARG A 344 1.70 -7.54 -4.68
CA ARG A 344 1.46 -7.51 -3.23
C ARG A 344 0.46 -6.41 -2.86
N ASP A 345 0.63 -5.24 -3.44
CA ASP A 345 -0.07 -4.02 -3.01
C ASP A 345 -1.38 -3.78 -3.77
N VAL A 346 -1.57 -4.42 -4.93
CA VAL A 346 -2.80 -4.32 -5.71
C VAL A 346 -3.44 -5.70 -5.92
N LEU A 347 -2.77 -6.62 -6.60
CA LEU A 347 -3.40 -7.87 -7.06
C LEU A 347 -3.77 -8.83 -5.92
N ALA A 348 -3.01 -8.84 -4.83
CA ALA A 348 -3.22 -9.68 -3.66
C ALA A 348 -4.17 -9.06 -2.62
N GLN A 349 -4.64 -7.82 -2.85
CA GLN A 349 -5.51 -7.13 -1.93
C GLN A 349 -6.97 -7.58 -2.10
N PRO A 350 -7.68 -7.88 -1.00
CA PRO A 350 -9.08 -8.28 -1.05
C PRO A 350 -9.97 -7.27 -1.75
N GLY A 351 -10.81 -7.77 -2.66
CA GLY A 351 -11.91 -7.02 -3.23
C GLY A 351 -11.48 -5.84 -4.11
N VAL A 352 -10.22 -5.78 -4.54
CA VAL A 352 -9.76 -4.78 -5.49
C VAL A 352 -10.57 -4.89 -6.78
N ALA A 353 -11.09 -3.75 -7.18
CA ALA A 353 -11.94 -3.57 -8.35
C ALA A 353 -11.36 -2.52 -9.31
N TYR A 354 -10.49 -1.64 -8.80
CA TYR A 354 -9.84 -0.58 -9.56
C TYR A 354 -8.41 -0.42 -9.05
N ALA A 355 -7.48 -0.14 -9.96
CA ALA A 355 -6.13 0.27 -9.61
C ALA A 355 -5.90 1.70 -10.10
N LEU A 356 -5.21 2.52 -9.31
CA LEU A 356 -4.71 3.83 -9.74
C LEU A 356 -3.21 3.90 -9.54
N LEU A 357 -2.49 4.36 -10.57
CA LEU A 357 -1.07 4.65 -10.52
C LEU A 357 -0.86 6.17 -10.56
N PHE A 358 -0.26 6.72 -9.50
CA PHE A 358 0.16 8.11 -9.41
C PHE A 358 1.56 8.19 -8.82
N GLU A 359 2.56 7.95 -9.67
CA GLU A 359 3.96 7.83 -9.26
C GLU A 359 4.90 8.17 -10.42
N GLY A 360 6.12 8.60 -10.10
CA GLY A 360 7.17 8.91 -11.09
C GLY A 360 7.92 10.21 -10.80
N VAL A 361 7.39 11.04 -9.88
CA VAL A 361 8.04 12.30 -9.50
C VAL A 361 9.42 12.06 -8.88
N ASN A 362 9.54 11.03 -8.04
CA ASN A 362 10.81 10.69 -7.39
C ASN A 362 11.81 10.06 -8.35
N ASP A 363 11.36 9.34 -9.40
CA ASP A 363 12.23 8.84 -10.45
C ASP A 363 12.85 10.01 -11.24
N ILE A 364 12.02 10.97 -11.66
CA ILE A 364 12.46 12.18 -12.39
C ILE A 364 13.36 13.06 -11.51
N GLY A 365 12.93 13.32 -10.27
CA GLY A 365 13.63 14.17 -9.31
C GLY A 365 14.95 13.58 -8.81
N SER A 366 15.09 12.26 -8.75
CA SER A 366 16.35 11.59 -8.38
C SER A 366 17.34 11.50 -9.55
N ALA A 367 16.86 11.47 -10.79
CA ALA A 367 17.73 11.46 -11.96
C ALA A 367 18.43 12.83 -12.13
N ALA A 368 19.64 12.80 -12.68
CA ALA A 368 20.39 14.03 -13.01
C ALA A 368 19.57 14.91 -13.96
N ASP A 369 19.60 16.23 -13.79
CA ASP A 369 18.92 17.20 -14.67
C ASP A 369 19.71 17.40 -15.98
N GLU A 370 19.99 16.30 -16.67
CA GLU A 370 20.72 16.25 -17.93
C GLU A 370 19.87 15.55 -18.98
N ALA A 371 19.85 16.06 -20.21
CA ALA A 371 18.98 15.57 -21.28
C ALA A 371 19.08 14.05 -21.52
N GLY A 372 20.28 13.45 -21.37
CA GLY A 372 20.49 12.01 -21.51
C GLY A 372 19.85 11.19 -20.39
N ALA A 373 20.11 11.56 -19.14
CA ALA A 373 19.56 10.89 -17.95
C ALA A 373 18.03 11.03 -17.90
N GLN A 374 17.53 12.24 -18.19
CA GLN A 374 16.11 12.57 -18.21
C GLN A 374 15.35 11.86 -19.35
N ARG A 375 15.99 11.71 -20.52
CA ARG A 375 15.45 10.86 -21.59
C ARG A 375 15.32 9.41 -21.13
N ALA A 376 16.39 8.84 -20.55
CA ALA A 376 16.42 7.45 -20.14
C ALA A 376 15.38 7.14 -19.05
N VAL A 377 15.26 7.98 -18.02
CA VAL A 377 14.27 7.75 -16.95
C VAL A 377 12.84 7.88 -17.47
N GLY A 378 12.55 8.87 -18.33
CA GLY A 378 11.21 9.01 -18.91
C GLY A 378 10.83 7.85 -19.84
N ASP A 379 11.79 7.31 -20.62
CA ASP A 379 11.56 6.13 -21.45
C ASP A 379 11.25 4.89 -20.58
N ALA A 380 12.00 4.72 -19.49
CA ALA A 380 11.81 3.63 -18.55
C ALA A 380 10.47 3.74 -17.79
N LEU A 381 10.06 4.93 -17.37
CA LEU A 381 8.75 5.18 -16.74
C LEU A 381 7.60 4.80 -17.67
N ILE A 382 7.64 5.25 -18.93
CA ILE A 382 6.62 4.92 -19.93
C ILE A 382 6.55 3.40 -20.16
N ALA A 383 7.70 2.72 -20.22
CA ALA A 383 7.74 1.26 -20.32
C ALA A 383 7.14 0.57 -19.08
N ALA A 384 7.44 1.07 -17.88
CA ALA A 384 6.88 0.56 -16.62
C ALA A 384 5.36 0.74 -16.54
N TYR A 385 4.83 1.89 -16.96
CA TYR A 385 3.38 2.14 -17.02
C TYR A 385 2.65 1.13 -17.89
N LYS A 386 3.25 0.73 -19.02
CA LYS A 386 2.71 -0.34 -19.87
C LYS A 386 2.71 -1.71 -19.17
N GLN A 387 3.73 -1.99 -18.34
CA GLN A 387 3.78 -3.23 -17.55
C GLN A 387 2.70 -3.27 -16.46
N PHE A 388 2.45 -2.16 -15.77
CA PHE A 388 1.34 -2.07 -14.82
C PHE A 388 0.00 -2.32 -15.51
N ALA A 389 -0.23 -1.68 -16.66
CA ALA A 389 -1.45 -1.87 -17.44
C ALA A 389 -1.66 -3.32 -17.86
N LEU A 390 -0.61 -3.96 -18.40
CA LEU A 390 -0.65 -5.37 -18.78
C LEU A 390 -1.04 -6.28 -17.62
N ARG A 391 -0.45 -6.04 -16.43
CA ARG A 391 -0.69 -6.86 -15.24
C ARG A 391 -2.06 -6.60 -14.62
N ALA A 392 -2.53 -5.35 -14.62
CA ALA A 392 -3.87 -4.99 -14.18
C ALA A 392 -4.94 -5.65 -15.07
N ARG A 393 -4.81 -5.53 -16.40
CA ARG A 393 -5.72 -6.17 -17.36
C ARG A 393 -5.72 -7.69 -17.27
N ALA A 394 -4.54 -8.31 -17.08
CA ALA A 394 -4.44 -9.74 -16.84
C ALA A 394 -5.21 -10.20 -15.58
N ALA A 395 -5.42 -9.31 -14.62
CA ALA A 395 -6.26 -9.53 -13.44
C ALA A 395 -7.72 -9.03 -13.61
N GLY A 396 -8.11 -8.56 -14.80
CA GLY A 396 -9.43 -8.00 -15.09
C GLY A 396 -9.69 -6.62 -14.46
N LEU A 397 -8.63 -5.93 -14.02
CA LEU A 397 -8.72 -4.64 -13.33
C LEU A 397 -8.54 -3.48 -14.32
N PRO A 398 -9.43 -2.47 -14.30
CA PRO A 398 -9.14 -1.19 -14.93
C PRO A 398 -7.95 -0.51 -14.24
N LEU A 399 -7.03 0.04 -15.01
CA LEU A 399 -5.91 0.84 -14.50
C LEU A 399 -6.12 2.33 -14.81
N PHE A 400 -6.25 3.12 -13.76
CA PHE A 400 -6.33 4.57 -13.83
C PHE A 400 -4.90 5.12 -13.75
N GLY A 401 -4.56 6.07 -14.60
CA GLY A 401 -3.26 6.77 -14.57
C GLY A 401 -3.44 8.22 -14.20
N ALA A 402 -2.61 8.74 -13.30
CA ALA A 402 -2.62 10.16 -12.95
C ALA A 402 -1.41 10.90 -13.54
N THR A 403 -1.62 12.15 -13.95
CA THR A 403 -0.52 13.02 -14.37
C THR A 403 0.32 13.45 -13.18
N ILE A 404 1.64 13.50 -13.35
CA ILE A 404 2.62 13.96 -12.37
C ILE A 404 2.43 15.46 -12.14
N THR A 405 2.15 15.86 -10.90
CA THR A 405 1.95 17.26 -10.52
C THR A 405 3.22 18.09 -10.71
N PRO A 406 3.10 19.42 -10.84
CA PRO A 406 4.25 20.31 -10.85
C PRO A 406 5.15 20.15 -9.62
N PHE A 407 6.46 20.38 -9.78
CA PHE A 407 7.45 20.22 -8.71
C PHE A 407 8.59 21.24 -8.75
N ASN A 408 8.47 22.32 -9.52
CA ASN A 408 9.52 23.34 -9.61
C ASN A 408 9.27 24.49 -8.63
N ALA A 409 10.35 24.96 -8.02
CA ALA A 409 10.41 26.27 -7.38
C ALA A 409 10.54 27.40 -8.42
N PRO A 410 10.24 28.66 -8.05
CA PRO A 410 10.40 29.81 -8.92
C PRO A 410 11.76 29.85 -9.63
N GLY A 411 11.75 29.98 -10.96
CA GLY A 411 12.98 30.07 -11.74
C GLY A 411 13.81 28.78 -11.81
N PHE A 412 13.23 27.63 -11.46
CA PHE A 412 13.91 26.33 -11.36
C PHE A 412 15.00 26.30 -10.26
N ASP A 413 14.78 26.98 -9.14
CA ASP A 413 15.74 27.02 -8.03
C ASP A 413 15.86 25.67 -7.31
N ALA A 414 16.94 24.93 -7.61
CA ALA A 414 17.25 23.65 -7.00
C ALA A 414 17.66 23.74 -5.52
N ALA A 415 18.03 24.92 -5.02
CA ALA A 415 18.31 25.11 -3.60
C ALA A 415 17.00 25.20 -2.78
N ALA A 416 15.95 25.78 -3.36
CA ALA A 416 14.63 25.85 -2.76
C ALA A 416 13.86 24.53 -2.86
N GLN A 417 13.93 23.86 -4.01
CA GLN A 417 13.35 22.54 -4.22
C GLN A 417 14.31 21.69 -5.06
N PRO A 418 14.97 20.68 -4.47
CA PRO A 418 15.96 19.83 -5.15
C PRO A 418 15.47 19.13 -6.43
N TYR A 419 14.16 18.97 -6.62
CA TYR A 419 13.58 18.37 -7.83
C TYR A 419 13.43 19.37 -8.98
N SER A 420 13.54 20.67 -8.72
CA SER A 420 13.49 21.71 -9.75
C SER A 420 14.55 21.45 -10.82
N GLY A 421 14.17 21.61 -12.08
CA GLY A 421 15.10 21.41 -13.20
C GLY A 421 14.41 21.51 -14.56
N ARG A 422 15.12 22.05 -15.54
CA ARG A 422 14.53 22.30 -16.87
C ARG A 422 14.39 21.01 -17.67
N GLU A 423 15.35 20.09 -17.58
CA GLU A 423 15.27 18.79 -18.26
C GLU A 423 14.31 17.84 -17.55
N ARG A 424 14.23 17.94 -16.21
CA ARG A 424 13.21 17.27 -15.39
C ARG A 424 11.81 17.71 -15.75
N GLU A 425 11.55 19.01 -15.88
CA GLU A 425 10.24 19.52 -16.29
C GLU A 425 9.87 19.06 -17.70
N ARG A 426 10.80 19.11 -18.65
CA ARG A 426 10.57 18.54 -20.00
C ARG A 426 10.20 17.06 -19.94
N THR A 427 10.82 16.30 -19.04
CA THR A 427 10.52 14.88 -18.86
C THR A 427 9.16 14.67 -18.21
N ARG A 428 8.81 15.47 -17.18
CA ARG A 428 7.48 15.46 -16.57
C ARG A 428 6.40 15.71 -17.62
N GLN A 429 6.56 16.75 -18.45
CA GLN A 429 5.61 17.05 -19.53
C GLN A 429 5.48 15.91 -20.53
N ARG A 430 6.61 15.32 -20.95
CA ARG A 430 6.62 14.17 -21.86
C ARG A 430 5.91 12.94 -21.28
N VAL A 431 6.14 12.65 -20.00
CA VAL A 431 5.48 11.53 -19.30
C VAL A 431 3.99 11.83 -19.14
N ASN A 432 3.61 13.05 -18.77
CA ASN A 432 2.21 13.46 -18.65
C ASN A 432 1.47 13.46 -19.99
N GLU A 433 2.12 13.87 -21.08
CA GLU A 433 1.58 13.76 -22.43
C GLU A 433 1.31 12.29 -22.80
N PHE A 434 2.24 11.39 -22.45
CA PHE A 434 2.00 9.96 -22.60
C PHE A 434 0.81 9.48 -21.75
N VAL A 435 0.69 9.88 -20.48
CA VAL A 435 -0.45 9.51 -19.63
C VAL A 435 -1.77 9.94 -20.26
N ARG A 436 -1.87 11.20 -20.70
CA ARG A 436 -3.07 11.76 -21.34
C ARG A 436 -3.44 11.08 -22.65
N ASN A 437 -2.43 10.79 -23.47
CA ASN A 437 -2.59 10.27 -24.84
C ASN A 437 -2.19 8.80 -24.94
N SER A 438 -2.38 8.04 -23.87
CA SER A 438 -1.75 6.73 -23.68
C SER A 438 -2.24 5.63 -24.64
N GLY A 439 -3.23 5.92 -25.49
CA GLY A 439 -3.74 5.00 -26.50
C GLY A 439 -4.39 3.74 -25.91
N GLY A 440 -4.92 3.84 -24.68
CA GLY A 440 -5.51 2.71 -23.95
C GLY A 440 -4.55 1.97 -23.03
N VAL A 441 -3.37 2.51 -22.70
CA VAL A 441 -2.57 1.95 -21.59
C VAL A 441 -3.29 2.19 -20.26
N PHE A 442 -3.81 3.40 -20.05
CA PHE A 442 -4.72 3.69 -18.96
C PHE A 442 -6.17 3.68 -19.45
N ASP A 443 -7.06 3.08 -18.67
CA ASP A 443 -8.50 3.08 -18.94
C ASP A 443 -9.14 4.43 -18.61
N VAL A 444 -8.54 5.14 -17.65
CA VAL A 444 -8.99 6.45 -17.16
C VAL A 444 -7.76 7.29 -16.86
N VAL A 445 -7.82 8.58 -17.21
CA VAL A 445 -6.80 9.56 -16.84
C VAL A 445 -7.34 10.48 -15.76
N VAL A 446 -6.57 10.66 -14.69
CA VAL A 446 -6.82 11.66 -13.65
C VAL A 446 -5.80 12.78 -13.79
N ASP A 447 -6.23 13.94 -14.29
CA ASP A 447 -5.30 15.04 -14.59
C ASP A 447 -4.98 15.90 -13.36
N PHE A 448 -4.23 15.33 -12.41
CA PHE A 448 -3.80 16.05 -11.20
C PHE A 448 -2.89 17.24 -11.50
N ASP A 449 -2.06 17.17 -12.54
CA ASP A 449 -1.28 18.32 -13.02
C ASP A 449 -2.18 19.53 -13.31
N ALA A 450 -3.21 19.35 -14.16
CA ALA A 450 -4.13 20.44 -14.48
C ALA A 450 -4.93 20.93 -13.26
N ALA A 451 -5.22 20.04 -12.31
CA ALA A 451 -5.99 20.37 -11.12
C ALA A 451 -5.27 21.34 -10.18
N VAL A 452 -3.93 21.33 -10.17
CA VAL A 452 -3.15 22.00 -9.11
C VAL A 452 -2.07 22.95 -9.61
N ARG A 453 -1.77 22.94 -10.92
CA ARG A 453 -0.75 23.82 -11.50
C ARG A 453 -1.17 25.29 -11.51
N ASP A 454 -0.18 26.14 -11.35
CA ASP A 454 -0.34 27.57 -11.53
C ASP A 454 -0.70 27.90 -12.99
N ALA A 455 -1.57 28.88 -13.19
CA ALA A 455 -2.07 29.23 -14.52
C ALA A 455 -1.09 30.15 -15.29
N ASP A 456 -0.24 30.88 -14.57
CA ASP A 456 0.77 31.78 -15.13
C ASP A 456 2.12 31.04 -15.32
N ASP A 457 2.41 30.05 -14.47
CA ASP A 457 3.56 29.15 -14.62
C ASP A 457 3.18 27.68 -14.35
N GLU A 458 2.81 26.95 -15.41
CA GLU A 458 2.40 25.54 -15.34
C GLU A 458 3.48 24.56 -14.82
N THR A 459 4.71 25.04 -14.61
CA THR A 459 5.81 24.25 -14.03
C THR A 459 5.76 24.23 -12.49
N MET A 460 4.90 25.04 -11.89
CA MET A 460 4.74 25.22 -10.44
C MET A 460 3.34 24.84 -9.95
N LEU A 461 3.24 24.51 -8.65
CA LEU A 461 1.96 24.42 -7.94
C LEU A 461 1.37 25.82 -7.78
N ARG A 462 0.03 25.93 -7.78
CA ARG A 462 -0.63 27.14 -7.29
C ARG A 462 -0.19 27.43 -5.87
N ALA A 463 0.13 28.69 -5.59
CA ALA A 463 0.60 29.11 -4.27
C ALA A 463 -0.38 28.74 -3.13
N GLU A 464 -1.69 28.74 -3.39
CA GLU A 464 -2.71 28.33 -2.42
C GLU A 464 -2.75 26.83 -2.11
N TYR A 465 -2.17 26.00 -2.98
CA TYR A 465 -2.13 24.54 -2.84
C TYR A 465 -0.76 24.03 -2.37
N ASP A 466 0.28 24.84 -2.48
CA ASP A 466 1.63 24.49 -2.05
C ASP A 466 1.72 24.41 -0.51
N SER A 467 2.39 23.38 0.00
CA SER A 467 2.76 23.27 1.42
C SER A 467 3.93 24.19 1.82
N GLY A 468 4.56 24.83 0.83
CA GLY A 468 5.71 25.72 0.97
C GLY A 468 7.03 25.08 0.55
N ASP A 469 7.00 23.88 -0.03
CA ASP A 469 8.17 23.18 -0.55
C ASP A 469 8.16 23.00 -2.07
N TYR A 470 7.15 23.54 -2.76
CA TYR A 470 7.00 23.51 -4.23
C TYR A 470 6.79 22.12 -4.84
N LEU A 471 6.58 21.07 -4.03
CA LEU A 471 6.38 19.69 -4.49
C LEU A 471 5.13 19.06 -3.87
N HIS A 472 4.96 19.21 -2.55
CA HIS A 472 3.87 18.61 -1.81
C HIS A 472 2.73 19.60 -1.60
N LEU A 473 1.51 19.07 -1.65
CA LEU A 473 0.32 19.86 -1.49
C LEU A 473 -0.06 19.99 -0.01
N ASN A 474 -0.70 21.11 0.30
CA ASN A 474 -1.41 21.32 1.56
C ASN A 474 -2.84 20.72 1.46
N PRO A 475 -3.63 20.73 2.55
CA PRO A 475 -4.99 20.18 2.54
C PRO A 475 -5.95 20.79 1.50
N ALA A 476 -5.77 22.06 1.12
CA ALA A 476 -6.58 22.67 0.06
C ALA A 476 -6.23 22.09 -1.32
N GLY A 477 -4.93 21.92 -1.60
CA GLY A 477 -4.46 21.25 -2.81
C GLY A 477 -4.89 19.79 -2.88
N TYR A 478 -4.85 19.06 -1.77
CA TYR A 478 -5.33 17.69 -1.70
C TYR A 478 -6.84 17.56 -1.94
N ARG A 479 -7.64 18.52 -1.49
CA ARG A 479 -9.07 18.57 -1.84
C ARG A 479 -9.27 18.86 -3.33
N ALA A 480 -8.52 19.80 -3.92
CA ALA A 480 -8.58 20.07 -5.36
C ALA A 480 -8.27 18.82 -6.20
N MET A 481 -7.28 18.01 -5.80
CA MET A 481 -7.01 16.71 -6.42
C MET A 481 -8.20 15.75 -6.29
N ALA A 482 -8.76 15.60 -5.09
CA ALA A 482 -9.92 14.73 -4.87
C ALA A 482 -11.15 15.15 -5.71
N ASP A 483 -11.36 16.45 -5.90
CA ASP A 483 -12.44 17.01 -6.73
C ASP A 483 -12.20 16.78 -8.23
N ALA A 484 -10.95 16.74 -8.67
CA ALA A 484 -10.57 16.42 -10.05
C ALA A 484 -10.72 14.93 -10.40
N PHE A 485 -10.82 14.04 -9.41
CA PHE A 485 -10.98 12.61 -9.67
C PHE A 485 -12.29 12.32 -10.44
N PRO A 486 -12.27 11.55 -11.55
CA PRO A 486 -13.47 11.25 -12.33
C PRO A 486 -14.30 10.12 -11.68
N VAL A 487 -15.07 10.44 -10.64
CA VAL A 487 -15.82 9.44 -9.85
C VAL A 487 -16.80 8.60 -10.68
N ASP A 488 -17.36 9.15 -11.76
CA ASP A 488 -18.25 8.41 -12.67
C ASP A 488 -17.54 7.24 -13.37
N ALA A 489 -16.22 7.30 -13.53
CA ALA A 489 -15.45 6.20 -14.08
C ALA A 489 -15.48 4.95 -13.19
N LEU A 490 -15.62 5.11 -11.86
CA LEU A 490 -15.85 3.98 -10.96
C LEU A 490 -17.18 3.29 -11.25
N VAL A 491 -18.19 4.02 -11.71
CA VAL A 491 -19.46 3.41 -12.15
C VAL A 491 -19.30 2.73 -13.51
N GLN A 492 -18.64 3.41 -14.45
CA GLN A 492 -18.38 2.89 -15.79
C GLN A 492 -17.65 1.55 -15.77
N PHE A 493 -16.61 1.43 -14.94
CA PHE A 493 -15.76 0.23 -14.86
C PHE A 493 -16.14 -0.74 -13.74
N ALA A 494 -17.36 -0.65 -13.20
CA ALA A 494 -17.85 -1.55 -12.14
C ALA A 494 -17.88 -3.04 -12.51
N GLY A 495 -17.84 -3.34 -13.80
CA GLY A 495 -17.74 -4.70 -14.33
C GLY A 495 -16.30 -5.23 -14.43
N GLY A 496 -15.28 -4.40 -14.19
CA GLY A 496 -13.90 -4.67 -14.59
C GLY A 496 -13.65 -4.29 -16.05
N VAL A 497 -12.56 -4.82 -16.61
CA VAL A 497 -12.21 -4.71 -18.03
C VAL A 497 -12.09 -6.10 -18.66
N ASP A 498 -12.58 -6.25 -19.89
CA ASP A 498 -12.45 -7.49 -20.66
C ASP A 498 -11.10 -7.53 -21.39
N GLY A 499 -10.38 -8.65 -21.23
CA GLY A 499 -9.39 -9.09 -22.23
C GLY A 499 -7.91 -8.81 -21.97
N TYR A 500 -7.10 -9.69 -22.57
CA TYR A 500 -5.67 -9.55 -22.80
C TYR A 500 -5.50 -8.76 -24.12
N ALA A 501 -4.79 -7.65 -24.08
CA ALA A 501 -4.27 -6.97 -25.27
C ALA A 501 -2.77 -6.77 -25.11
#